data_AF-A0A1W0X453-F1
#
_entry.id   AF-A0A1W0X453-F1
#
_cell.length_a   1.000
_cell.length_b   1.000
_cell.length_c   1.000
_cell.angle_alpha   90.00
_cell.angle_beta   90.00
_cell.angle_gamma   90.00
#
_symmetry.space_group_name_H-M   'P 1'
#
loop_
_entity.id
_entity.type
_entity.pdbx_description
1 polymer ?
#
loop_
_entity_poly.entity_id
_entity_poly.type
_entity_poly.pdbx_seq_one_letter_code
_entity_poly.pdbx_strand_id
1 'polypeptide(L)'
;MAVTLKGSYTWISVVLLLVFTALRLDGRLEWNWFYVLIPAWLFDSVMLLYITAQAITEVKRRPTRRLAIILNRLWDLSAVLNKILFQVLICLKLQAIVVIQLSYVFFPLWALLLQMAASLVYRIYLHEKTSSSLPIRRSL
;
A
#
# COMPACT_ATOMS: atom_id res chain seq x y z
N MET A 1 19.16 -14.09 9.81
CA MET A 1 19.61 -12.72 10.07
C MET A 1 19.27 -11.72 8.95
N ALA A 2 18.18 -11.91 8.18
CA ALA A 2 17.80 -11.04 7.04
C ALA A 2 16.56 -10.15 7.33
N VAL A 3 15.97 -10.28 8.52
CA VAL A 3 14.75 -9.57 8.91
C VAL A 3 15.07 -8.18 9.47
N THR A 4 16.25 -8.01 10.08
CA THR A 4 16.72 -6.76 10.70
C THR A 4 16.99 -5.65 9.68
N LEU A 5 17.53 -6.00 8.50
CA LEU A 5 17.80 -5.05 7.40
C LEU A 5 16.53 -4.46 6.78
N LYS A 6 15.43 -5.24 6.74
CA LYS A 6 14.14 -4.80 6.18
C LYS A 6 13.50 -3.71 7.03
N GLY A 7 13.62 -3.84 8.35
CA GLY A 7 13.16 -2.83 9.30
C GLY A 7 13.98 -1.56 9.22
N SER A 8 15.32 -1.65 9.28
CA SER A 8 16.17 -0.45 9.27
C SER A 8 15.99 0.40 8.01
N TYR A 9 15.75 -0.22 6.85
CA TYR A 9 15.55 0.52 5.61
C TYR A 9 14.32 1.43 5.65
N THR A 10 13.19 0.95 6.21
CA THR A 10 11.98 1.77 6.31
C THR A 10 12.20 2.97 7.24
N TRP A 11 12.89 2.75 8.37
CA TRP A 11 13.23 3.82 9.31
C TRP A 11 14.14 4.87 8.66
N ILE A 12 15.14 4.46 7.89
CA ILE A 12 16.02 5.39 7.16
C ILE A 12 15.23 6.22 6.16
N SER A 13 14.35 5.60 5.37
CA SER A 13 13.49 6.33 4.42
C SER A 13 12.58 7.33 5.12
N VAL A 14 12.02 6.99 6.29
CA VAL A 14 11.18 7.90 7.09
C VAL A 14 11.98 9.07 7.65
N VAL A 15 13.18 8.82 8.19
CA VAL A 15 14.05 9.89 8.70
C VAL A 15 14.47 10.83 7.56
N LEU A 16 14.86 10.29 6.40
CA LEU A 16 15.16 11.10 5.21
C LEU A 16 13.97 11.98 4.82
N LEU A 17 12.77 11.41 4.78
CA LEU A 17 11.54 12.14 4.49
C LEU A 17 11.32 13.28 5.49
N LEU A 18 11.47 13.02 6.80
CA LEU A 18 11.35 14.06 7.83
C LEU A 18 12.39 15.17 7.65
N VAL A 19 13.64 14.82 7.36
CA VAL A 19 14.73 15.79 7.15
C VAL A 19 14.48 16.66 5.93
N PHE A 20 14.13 16.07 4.78
CA PHE A 20 13.77 16.82 3.57
C PHE A 20 12.54 17.72 3.81
N THR A 21 11.55 17.22 4.53
CA THR A 21 10.34 17.99 4.89
C THR A 21 10.69 19.17 5.79
N ALA A 22 11.53 18.96 6.81
CA ALA A 22 11.97 20.01 7.73
C ALA A 22 12.82 21.06 6.99
N LEU A 23 13.77 20.66 6.15
CA LEU A 23 14.60 21.56 5.34
C LEU A 23 13.78 22.43 4.39
N ARG A 24 12.71 21.87 3.79
CA ARG A 24 11.78 22.64 2.97
C ARG A 24 10.94 23.60 3.82
N LEU A 25 10.50 23.17 4.99
CA LEU A 25 9.74 24.02 5.92
C LEU A 25 10.58 25.22 6.41
N ASP A 26 11.89 25.02 6.53
CA ASP A 26 12.87 26.03 6.91
C ASP A 26 13.22 27.00 5.77
N GLY A 27 12.53 26.91 4.63
CA GLY A 27 12.65 27.84 3.49
C GLY A 27 13.97 27.74 2.71
N ARG A 28 14.82 26.76 3.02
CA ARG A 28 16.15 26.59 2.40
C ARG A 28 16.13 26.00 1.00
N LEU A 29 15.03 25.35 0.62
CA LEU A 29 14.84 24.69 -0.67
C LEU A 29 13.63 25.32 -1.35
N GLU A 30 13.76 25.80 -2.59
CA GLU A 30 12.65 26.34 -3.40
C GLU A 30 11.90 25.27 -4.25
N TRP A 31 12.29 24.01 -4.14
CA TRP A 31 11.72 22.90 -4.92
C TRP A 31 10.25 22.55 -4.64
N ASN A 32 9.60 21.97 -5.64
CA ASN A 32 8.22 21.47 -5.52
C ASN A 32 8.11 20.36 -4.45
N TRP A 33 6.98 20.27 -3.74
CA TRP A 33 6.78 19.27 -2.67
C TRP A 33 6.88 17.82 -3.17
N PHE A 34 6.68 17.59 -4.47
CA PHE A 34 6.96 16.31 -5.11
C PHE A 34 8.40 15.82 -4.92
N TYR A 35 9.39 16.71 -5.00
CA TYR A 35 10.80 16.34 -4.85
C TYR A 35 11.15 15.98 -3.40
N VAL A 36 10.56 16.68 -2.43
CA VAL A 36 10.71 16.42 -0.99
C VAL A 36 10.25 15.01 -0.62
N LEU A 37 9.26 14.49 -1.35
CA LEU A 37 8.69 13.17 -1.17
C LEU A 37 9.34 12.08 -2.02
N ILE A 38 10.40 12.37 -2.79
CA ILE A 38 11.14 11.34 -3.55
C ILE A 38 11.49 10.10 -2.71
N PRO A 39 11.98 10.22 -1.47
CA PRO A 39 12.27 9.06 -0.63
C PRO A 39 11.05 8.17 -0.40
N ALA A 40 9.85 8.77 -0.26
CA ALA A 40 8.59 8.03 -0.16
C ALA A 40 8.23 7.32 -1.46
N TRP A 41 8.28 8.03 -2.59
CA TRP A 41 8.01 7.46 -3.91
C TRP A 41 8.90 6.28 -4.24
N LEU A 42 10.20 6.39 -3.92
CA LEU A 42 11.17 5.30 -4.08
C LEU A 42 10.78 4.11 -3.21
N PHE A 43 10.47 4.34 -1.93
CA PHE A 43 10.05 3.27 -1.03
C PHE A 43 8.78 2.56 -1.52
N ASP A 44 7.75 3.32 -1.90
CA ASP A 44 6.49 2.78 -2.41
C ASP A 44 6.67 1.99 -3.70
N SER A 45 7.50 2.45 -4.63
CA SER A 45 7.78 1.73 -5.88
C SER A 45 8.47 0.38 -5.64
N VAL A 46 9.46 0.32 -4.75
CA VAL A 46 10.15 -0.92 -4.39
C VAL A 46 9.19 -1.90 -3.71
N MET A 47 8.37 -1.39 -2.77
CA MET A 47 7.37 -2.20 -2.07
C MET A 47 6.35 -2.79 -3.05
N LEU A 48 5.87 -1.99 -4.00
CA LEU A 48 4.93 -2.41 -5.04
C LEU A 48 5.55 -3.46 -5.94
N LEU A 49 6.79 -3.27 -6.40
CA LEU A 49 7.52 -4.26 -7.19
C LEU A 49 7.65 -5.59 -6.44
N TYR A 50 7.99 -5.54 -5.15
CA TYR A 50 8.11 -6.74 -4.32
C TYR A 50 6.78 -7.52 -4.21
N ILE A 51 5.67 -6.82 -3.92
CA ILE A 51 4.34 -7.45 -3.82
C ILE A 51 3.90 -8.02 -5.17
N THR A 52 4.08 -7.26 -6.24
CA THR A 52 3.68 -7.69 -7.59
C THR A 52 4.53 -8.86 -8.09
N ALA A 53 5.83 -8.90 -7.80
CA ALA A 53 6.70 -10.02 -8.13
C ALA A 53 6.27 -11.30 -7.41
N GLN A 54 6.00 -11.23 -6.10
CA GLN A 54 5.49 -12.39 -5.34
C GLN A 54 4.15 -12.87 -5.90
N ALA A 55 3.23 -11.94 -6.19
CA ALA A 55 1.96 -12.27 -6.80
C ALA A 55 2.13 -12.97 -8.16
N ILE A 56 3.00 -12.48 -9.05
CA ILE A 56 3.26 -13.13 -10.36
C ILE A 56 3.80 -14.56 -10.16
N THR A 57 4.70 -14.72 -9.18
CA THR A 57 5.32 -16.02 -8.90
C THR A 57 4.30 -17.05 -8.41
N GLU A 58 3.33 -16.62 -7.61
CA GLU A 58 2.23 -17.45 -7.11
C GLU A 58 1.20 -17.78 -8.20
N VAL A 59 0.89 -16.81 -9.06
CA VAL A 59 0.00 -17.00 -10.21
C VAL A 59 0.56 -18.02 -11.19
N LYS A 60 1.86 -17.94 -11.47
CA LYS A 60 2.55 -18.90 -12.35
C LYS A 60 2.51 -20.33 -11.79
N ARG A 61 2.49 -20.48 -10.46
CA ARG A 61 2.41 -21.80 -9.80
C ARG A 61 1.01 -22.41 -9.79
N ARG A 62 -0.08 -21.64 -9.91
CA ARG A 62 -1.47 -22.16 -9.79
C ARG A 62 -2.46 -21.49 -10.76
N PRO A 63 -2.67 -22.04 -11.98
CA PRO A 63 -3.51 -21.42 -13.01
C PRO A 63 -5.02 -21.50 -12.75
N THR A 64 -5.49 -22.46 -11.94
CA THR A 64 -6.93 -22.74 -11.70
C THR A 64 -7.69 -21.61 -10.99
N ARG A 65 -6.97 -20.61 -10.43
CA ARG A 65 -7.55 -19.49 -9.66
C ARG A 65 -7.49 -18.14 -10.40
N ARG A 66 -7.33 -18.14 -11.73
CA ARG A 66 -7.04 -16.96 -12.57
C ARG A 66 -8.00 -15.77 -12.35
N LEU A 67 -9.30 -16.01 -12.23
CA LEU A 67 -10.29 -14.95 -11.99
C LEU A 67 -10.13 -14.28 -10.62
N ALA A 68 -9.93 -15.07 -9.57
CA ALA A 68 -9.68 -14.54 -8.22
C ALA A 68 -8.36 -13.75 -8.15
N ILE A 69 -7.37 -14.17 -8.94
CA ILE A 69 -6.10 -13.46 -9.09
C ILE A 69 -6.30 -12.09 -9.74
N ILE A 70 -7.11 -12.01 -10.81
CA ILE A 70 -7.38 -10.75 -11.53
C ILE A 70 -8.15 -9.77 -10.62
N LEU A 71 -9.17 -10.24 -9.91
CA LEU A 71 -9.91 -9.42 -8.95
C LEU A 71 -9.03 -8.92 -7.80
N ASN A 72 -8.18 -9.79 -7.24
CA ASN A 72 -7.21 -9.36 -6.22
C ASN A 72 -6.22 -8.34 -6.78
N ARG A 73 -5.80 -8.47 -8.04
CA ARG A 73 -4.92 -7.50 -8.70
C ARG A 73 -5.57 -6.13 -8.87
N LEU A 74 -6.84 -6.09 -9.27
CA LEU A 74 -7.62 -4.85 -9.34
C LEU A 74 -7.79 -4.22 -7.96
N TRP A 75 -7.99 -5.05 -6.93
CA TRP A 75 -8.08 -4.61 -5.55
C TRP A 75 -6.75 -4.02 -5.04
N ASP A 76 -5.62 -4.66 -5.34
CA ASP A 76 -4.30 -4.15 -4.99
C ASP A 76 -3.97 -2.86 -5.74
N LEU A 77 -4.31 -2.78 -7.03
CA LEU A 77 -4.11 -1.57 -7.84
C LEU A 77 -4.92 -0.38 -7.30
N SER A 78 -6.18 -0.61 -6.94
CA SER A 78 -7.01 0.43 -6.35
C SER A 78 -6.48 0.87 -4.98
N ALA A 79 -5.94 -0.04 -4.16
CA ALA A 79 -5.29 0.31 -2.90
C ALA A 79 -4.04 1.18 -3.10
N VAL A 80 -3.19 0.84 -4.08
CA VAL A 80 -2.00 1.65 -4.45
C VAL A 80 -2.43 3.02 -4.95
N LEU A 81 -3.41 3.08 -5.85
CA LEU A 81 -3.92 4.33 -6.41
C LEU A 81 -4.38 5.26 -5.30
N ASN A 82 -5.13 4.73 -4.34
CA ASN A 82 -5.65 5.47 -3.20
C ASN A 82 -4.53 5.97 -2.27
N LYS A 83 -3.46 5.18 -2.12
CA LYS A 83 -2.24 5.57 -1.40
C LYS A 83 -1.52 6.74 -2.08
N ILE A 84 -1.37 6.67 -3.41
CA ILE A 84 -0.80 7.75 -4.22
C ILE A 84 -1.66 9.01 -4.12
N LEU A 85 -2.99 8.86 -4.18
CA LEU A 85 -3.94 9.97 -4.06
C LEU A 85 -3.77 10.70 -2.73
N PHE A 86 -3.67 9.97 -1.62
CA PHE A 86 -3.40 10.53 -0.29
C PHE A 86 -2.07 11.31 -0.26
N GLN A 87 -1.01 10.73 -0.83
CA GLN A 87 0.31 11.35 -0.87
C GLN A 87 0.31 12.63 -1.73
N VAL A 88 -0.43 12.67 -2.85
CA VAL A 88 -0.57 13.87 -3.66
C VAL A 88 -1.43 14.94 -2.96
N LEU A 89 -2.51 14.54 -2.30
CA LEU A 89 -3.37 15.44 -1.52
C LEU A 89 -2.60 16.10 -0.37
N ILE A 90 -1.73 15.35 0.32
CA ILE A 90 -0.91 15.91 1.39
C ILE A 90 0.17 16.86 0.85
N CYS A 91 0.75 16.58 -0.33
CA CYS A 91 1.64 17.53 -1.03
C CYS A 91 0.91 18.85 -1.30
N LEU A 92 -0.27 18.78 -1.91
CA LEU A 92 -1.06 19.95 -2.29
C LEU A 92 -1.43 20.80 -1.07
N LYS A 93 -1.76 20.13 0.05
CA LYS A 93 -2.06 20.80 1.33
C LYS A 93 -0.81 21.44 1.95
N LEU A 94 0.35 20.78 1.91
CA LEU A 94 1.61 21.36 2.42
C LEU A 94 2.12 22.52 1.58
N GLN A 95 1.81 22.55 0.28
CA GLN A 95 2.18 23.67 -0.59
C GLN A 95 1.39 24.94 -0.30
N ALA A 96 0.40 24.90 0.62
CA ALA A 96 -0.49 25.99 0.95
C ALA A 96 -1.22 26.60 -0.27
N ILE A 97 -1.24 25.89 -1.41
CA ILE A 97 -1.92 26.31 -2.64
C ILE A 97 -3.44 26.11 -2.51
N VAL A 98 -3.90 25.24 -1.61
CA VAL A 98 -5.33 24.95 -1.44
C VAL A 98 -5.72 24.88 0.04
N VAL A 99 -6.67 25.71 0.44
CA VAL A 99 -7.30 25.70 1.78
C VAL A 99 -8.33 24.57 1.85
N ILE A 100 -7.88 23.32 1.77
CA ILE A 100 -8.76 22.15 1.89
C ILE A 100 -8.87 21.79 3.37
N GLN A 101 -10.10 21.59 3.85
CA GLN A 101 -10.34 21.05 5.19
C GLN A 101 -9.71 19.65 5.31
N LEU A 102 -9.02 19.42 6.43
CA LEU A 102 -8.29 18.20 6.73
C LEU A 102 -9.15 16.93 6.54
N SER A 103 -10.46 17.04 6.75
CA SER A 103 -11.45 15.96 6.57
C SER A 103 -11.43 15.32 5.17
N TYR A 104 -11.24 16.11 4.10
CA TYR A 104 -11.21 15.58 2.73
C TYR A 104 -9.89 14.85 2.42
N VAL A 105 -8.79 15.24 3.07
CA VAL A 105 -7.48 14.59 2.92
C VAL A 105 -7.50 13.18 3.51
N PHE A 106 -8.30 12.95 4.55
CA PHE A 106 -8.45 11.63 5.17
C PHE A 106 -9.37 10.68 4.42
N PHE A 107 -10.21 11.17 3.50
CA PHE A 107 -11.13 10.34 2.72
C PHE A 107 -10.48 9.13 2.03
N PRO A 108 -9.35 9.27 1.30
CA PRO A 108 -8.64 8.13 0.74
C PRO A 108 -8.18 7.13 1.81
N LEU A 109 -7.82 7.58 3.01
CA LEU A 109 -7.41 6.70 4.12
C LEU A 109 -8.59 5.85 4.63
N TRP A 110 -9.77 6.45 4.78
CA TRP A 110 -11.00 5.72 5.14
C TRP A 110 -11.37 4.68 4.08
N ALA A 111 -11.29 5.05 2.80
CA ALA A 111 -11.53 4.13 1.70
C ALA A 111 -10.52 2.97 1.70
N LEU A 112 -9.23 3.23 1.98
CA LEU A 112 -8.19 2.21 2.05
C LEU A 112 -8.43 1.26 3.23
N LEU A 113 -8.88 1.77 4.38
CA LEU A 113 -9.21 0.96 5.55
C LEU A 113 -10.38 0.00 5.28
N LEU A 114 -11.46 0.53 4.69
CA LEU A 114 -12.62 -0.28 4.29
C LEU A 114 -12.23 -1.33 3.27
N GLN A 115 -11.36 -0.96 2.32
CA GLN A 115 -10.87 -1.85 1.29
C GLN A 115 -10.01 -3.00 1.86
N MET A 116 -9.19 -2.74 2.87
CA MET A 116 -8.43 -3.81 3.55
C MET A 116 -9.36 -4.72 4.35
N ALA A 117 -10.34 -4.16 5.07
CA ALA A 117 -11.30 -4.94 5.86
C ALA A 117 -12.11 -5.90 4.99
N ALA A 118 -12.66 -5.41 3.86
CA ALA A 118 -13.42 -6.25 2.93
C ALA A 118 -12.56 -7.37 2.31
N SER A 119 -11.28 -7.10 2.01
CA SER A 119 -10.36 -8.13 1.49
C SER A 119 -10.09 -9.25 2.50
N LEU A 120 -10.00 -8.91 3.78
CA LEU A 120 -9.76 -9.86 4.86
C LEU A 120 -11.01 -10.73 5.09
N VAL A 121 -12.18 -10.11 5.17
CA VAL A 121 -13.47 -10.79 5.34
C VAL A 121 -13.71 -11.76 4.19
N TYR A 122 -13.46 -11.36 2.95
CA TYR A 122 -13.60 -12.24 1.78
C TYR A 122 -12.69 -13.47 1.87
N ARG A 123 -11.44 -13.29 2.32
CA ARG A 123 -10.47 -14.40 2.48
C ARG A 123 -10.89 -15.37 3.59
N ILE A 124 -11.37 -14.86 4.72
CA ILE A 124 -11.84 -15.69 5.85
C ILE A 124 -13.07 -16.49 5.43
N TYR A 125 -14.04 -15.84 4.79
CA TYR A 125 -15.27 -16.50 4.32
C TYR A 125 -14.97 -17.60 3.30
N LEU A 126 -14.04 -17.34 2.37
CA LEU A 126 -13.61 -18.33 1.38
C LEU A 126 -12.88 -19.52 2.03
N HIS A 127 -12.07 -19.25 3.06
CA HIS A 127 -11.35 -20.29 3.80
C HIS A 127 -12.33 -21.20 4.55
N GLU A 128 -13.33 -20.62 5.22
CA GLU A 128 -14.36 -21.36 5.94
C GLU A 128 -15.18 -22.25 5.00
N LYS A 129 -15.63 -21.72 3.86
CA LYS A 129 -16.34 -22.49 2.83
C LYS A 129 -15.49 -23.62 2.23
N THR A 130 -14.18 -23.42 2.11
CA THR A 130 -13.26 -24.47 1.63
C THR A 130 -13.12 -25.58 2.68
N SER A 131 -13.00 -25.22 3.96
CA SER A 131 -12.91 -26.17 5.08
C SER A 131 -14.18 -27.02 5.25
N SER A 132 -15.37 -26.44 5.04
CA SER A 132 -16.64 -27.18 5.10
C SER A 132 -16.86 -28.12 3.91
N SER A 133 -16.14 -27.92 2.80
CA SER A 133 -16.27 -28.72 1.58
C SER A 133 -15.32 -29.92 1.48
N LEU A 134 -14.38 -30.08 2.43
CA LEU A 134 -13.56 -31.27 2.53
C LEU A 134 -14.36 -32.34 3.29
N PRO A 135 -14.91 -33.38 2.61
CA PRO A 135 -15.54 -34.47 3.31
C PRO A 135 -14.50 -35.14 4.20
N ILE A 136 -14.94 -35.46 5.40
CA ILE A 136 -14.25 -36.21 6.45
C ILE A 136 -13.61 -37.47 5.82
N ARG A 137 -12.37 -37.37 5.32
CA ARG A 137 -11.52 -38.52 4.98
C ARG A 137 -10.58 -38.78 6.15
N ARG A 138 -11.17 -38.96 7.33
CA ARG A 138 -10.53 -39.48 8.55
C ARG A 138 -11.53 -40.41 9.22
N SER A 139 -11.68 -41.61 8.68
CA SER A 139 -12.08 -42.82 9.40
C SER A 139 -12.22 -43.94 8.36
N LEU A 140 -11.09 -44.57 8.06
CA LEU A 140 -10.88 -46.00 7.78
C LEU A 140 -9.42 -46.19 7.35
#